data_AF-A0A4S3PLL4-F1
#
_entry.id   AF-A0A4S3PLL4-F1
#
_cell.length_a   1.000
_cell.length_b   1.000
_cell.length_c   1.000
_cell.angle_alpha   90.00
_cell.angle_beta   90.00
_cell.angle_gamma   90.00
#
_symmetry.space_group_name_H-M   'P 1'
#
loop_
_entity.id
_entity.type
_entity.pdbx_description
1 polymer ?
#
loop_
_entity_poly.entity_id
_entity_poly.type
_entity_poly.pdbx_seq_one_letter_code
_entity_poly.pdbx_strand_id
1 'polypeptide(L)'
;MNWEVVKKEYESTNITLKALAEKYDIKLGTLKSRKSREGWSRDPTKKDATKREKVANSPKRMQLKEDDTSGHELNLDNFLEDSGLTEKQRLFCLYYVKSFNATQAAINAGYSPIGAHVEGNRLLKNAKVAAQIREIKKDMVNGVFVEAMDVLNKYIKIAFSDINDFLTFGQKDVPVIGAFGPLEDDDGNPIMQEVNYVDFKESGVVDGTIISEVKQGKNGVSIKLEDRMRALDKLAQYFELLPDSMKRKLQEEKLKAETERIKAETNKIGKGPGKEPLLIEIDYGDDDDDE
;
A
#
# COMPACT_ATOMS: atom_id res chain seq x y z
N MET A 1 -59.75 11.74 34.35
CA MET A 1 -58.34 11.48 34.71
C MET A 1 -57.62 12.79 34.97
N ASN A 2 -57.12 13.03 36.18
CA ASN A 2 -56.50 14.31 36.53
C ASN A 2 -54.98 14.26 36.30
N TRP A 3 -54.53 14.84 35.18
CA TRP A 3 -53.12 14.79 34.75
C TRP A 3 -52.19 15.66 35.60
N GLU A 4 -52.71 16.70 36.25
CA GLU A 4 -51.91 17.54 37.15
C GLU A 4 -51.46 16.78 38.39
N VAL A 5 -52.32 15.89 38.91
CA VAL A 5 -52.00 15.02 40.04
C VAL A 5 -50.91 14.01 39.66
N VAL A 6 -51.02 13.41 38.47
CA VAL A 6 -50.04 12.44 37.94
C VAL A 6 -48.69 13.11 37.68
N LYS A 7 -48.68 14.34 37.13
CA LYS A 7 -47.48 15.14 36.93
C LYS A 7 -46.82 15.46 38.27
N LYS A 8 -47.58 16.00 39.22
CA LYS A 8 -47.07 16.37 40.55
C LYS A 8 -46.49 15.15 41.28
N GLU A 9 -47.12 13.99 41.20
CA GLU A 9 -46.58 12.77 41.78
C GLU A 9 -45.29 12.29 41.08
N TYR A 10 -45.20 12.42 39.75
CA TYR A 10 -43.99 12.08 39.00
C TYR A 10 -42.79 12.98 39.34
N GLU A 11 -43.05 14.26 39.56
CA GLU A 11 -42.01 15.27 39.82
C GLU A 11 -41.60 15.32 41.29
N SER A 12 -42.51 15.01 42.22
CA SER A 12 -42.22 15.01 43.67
C SER A 12 -41.72 13.67 44.22
N THR A 13 -41.99 12.55 43.53
CA THR A 13 -41.61 11.22 44.01
C THR A 13 -40.64 10.50 43.08
N ASN A 14 -39.84 9.60 43.64
CA ASN A 14 -38.90 8.80 42.88
C ASN A 14 -39.55 7.54 42.23
N ILE A 15 -40.88 7.57 42.03
CA ILE A 15 -41.61 6.45 41.43
C ILE A 15 -41.18 6.24 39.97
N THR A 16 -41.08 5.00 39.51
CA THR A 16 -40.78 4.74 38.08
C THR A 16 -42.02 5.01 37.22
N LEU A 17 -41.81 5.37 35.94
CA LEU A 17 -42.92 5.58 35.00
C LEU A 17 -43.82 4.34 34.85
N LYS A 18 -43.24 3.14 35.03
CA LYS A 18 -43.98 1.88 34.97
C LYS A 18 -44.92 1.71 36.17
N ALA A 19 -44.42 1.95 37.38
CA ALA A 19 -45.24 1.88 38.59
C ALA A 19 -46.32 2.98 38.62
N LEU A 20 -46.02 4.18 38.12
CA LEU A 20 -47.00 5.26 38.01
C LEU A 20 -48.11 4.93 36.99
N ALA A 21 -47.75 4.28 35.87
CA ALA A 21 -48.70 3.81 34.87
C ALA A 21 -49.66 2.75 35.42
N GLU A 22 -49.15 1.79 36.20
CA GLU A 22 -49.96 0.75 36.86
C GLU A 22 -50.87 1.35 37.96
N LYS A 23 -50.37 2.28 38.79
CA LYS A 23 -51.15 2.91 39.87
C LYS A 23 -52.39 3.65 39.38
N TYR A 24 -52.26 4.28 38.22
CA TYR A 24 -53.29 5.13 37.63
C TYR A 24 -54.06 4.45 36.49
N ASP A 25 -53.79 3.16 36.25
CA ASP A 25 -54.34 2.37 35.14
C ASP A 25 -54.22 3.07 33.75
N ILE A 26 -53.04 3.65 33.50
CA ILE A 26 -52.71 4.31 32.24
C ILE A 26 -51.73 3.44 31.45
N LYS A 27 -51.96 3.27 30.14
CA LYS A 27 -50.97 2.64 29.27
C LYS A 27 -49.63 3.40 29.32
N LEU A 28 -48.55 2.69 29.64
CA LEU A 28 -47.19 3.27 29.78
C LEU A 28 -46.76 4.14 28.59
N GLY A 29 -47.13 3.77 27.36
CA GLY A 29 -46.85 4.56 26.15
C GLY A 29 -47.55 5.92 26.14
N THR A 30 -48.78 6.00 26.63
CA THR A 30 -49.54 7.25 26.76
C THR A 30 -48.88 8.17 27.78
N LEU A 31 -48.43 7.63 28.91
CA LEU A 31 -47.75 8.39 29.96
C LEU A 31 -46.38 8.94 29.49
N LYS A 32 -45.60 8.15 28.74
CA LYS A 32 -44.33 8.59 28.13
C LYS A 32 -44.52 9.72 27.11
N SER A 33 -45.53 9.60 26.24
CA SER A 33 -45.86 10.63 25.24
C SER A 33 -46.26 11.95 25.92
N ARG A 34 -47.09 11.87 26.98
CA ARG A 34 -47.54 13.04 27.75
C ARG A 34 -46.40 13.74 28.47
N LYS A 35 -45.56 12.99 29.19
CA LYS A 35 -44.35 13.51 29.85
C LYS A 35 -43.46 14.31 28.89
N SER A 36 -43.29 13.82 27.66
CA SER A 36 -42.49 14.48 26.62
C SER A 36 -43.14 15.78 26.16
N ARG A 37 -44.44 15.75 25.84
CA ARG A 37 -45.19 16.92 25.33
C ARG A 37 -45.35 18.05 26.35
N GLU A 38 -45.50 17.70 27.62
CA GLU A 38 -45.74 18.66 28.71
C GLU A 38 -44.47 18.94 29.55
N GLY A 39 -43.31 18.45 29.09
CA GLY A 39 -42.00 18.78 29.62
C GLY A 39 -41.78 18.41 31.09
N TRP A 40 -42.30 17.26 31.57
CA TRP A 40 -42.16 16.93 33.00
C TRP A 40 -40.71 16.63 33.34
N SER A 41 -40.21 17.25 34.41
CA SER A 41 -38.81 17.19 34.82
C SER A 41 -38.68 16.73 36.27
N ARG A 42 -37.73 15.83 36.55
CA ARG A 42 -37.30 15.50 37.91
C ARG A 42 -35.78 15.54 37.96
N ASP A 43 -35.22 15.81 39.14
CA ASP A 43 -33.79 15.66 39.35
C ASP A 43 -33.35 14.20 39.10
N PRO A 44 -32.19 13.99 38.44
CA PRO A 44 -31.74 12.66 38.08
C PRO A 44 -31.52 11.81 39.32
N THR A 45 -32.07 10.60 39.32
CA THR A 45 -31.76 9.60 40.33
C THR A 45 -30.27 9.27 40.30
N LYS A 46 -29.61 9.34 41.48
CA LYS A 46 -28.28 8.74 41.66
C LYS A 46 -28.36 7.26 41.29
N LYS A 47 -27.93 6.92 40.09
CA LYS A 47 -27.70 5.54 39.69
C LYS A 47 -26.38 5.09 40.32
N ASP A 48 -26.45 4.17 41.26
CA ASP A 48 -25.30 3.39 41.72
C ASP A 48 -24.90 2.44 40.59
N ALA A 49 -24.07 2.95 39.67
CA ALA A 49 -23.42 2.13 38.67
C ALA A 49 -22.17 1.53 39.32
N THR A 50 -22.13 0.20 39.39
CA THR A 50 -21.01 -0.59 39.91
C THR A 50 -19.72 -0.18 39.18
N LYS A 51 -18.80 0.47 39.90
CA LYS A 51 -17.45 0.77 39.40
C LYS A 51 -16.70 -0.55 39.23
N ARG A 52 -16.33 -0.92 38.01
CA ARG A 52 -15.27 -1.92 37.79
C ARG A 52 -13.94 -1.20 37.79
N GLU A 53 -13.19 -1.36 38.87
CA GLU A 53 -11.81 -0.90 38.98
C GLU A 53 -10.91 -1.73 38.04
N LYS A 54 -10.07 -1.03 37.27
CA LYS A 54 -8.94 -1.62 36.56
C LYS A 54 -7.80 -1.81 37.56
N VAL A 55 -7.45 -3.04 37.85
CA VAL A 55 -6.17 -3.39 38.49
C VAL A 55 -5.26 -4.05 37.46
N ALA A 56 -4.05 -3.49 37.36
CA ALA A 56 -3.01 -3.89 36.44
C ALA A 56 -2.31 -5.19 36.89
N ASN A 57 -1.85 -5.97 35.90
CA ASN A 57 -0.57 -6.66 35.97
C ASN A 57 0.01 -6.78 34.55
N SER A 58 1.31 -6.55 34.43
CA SER A 58 2.14 -6.66 33.22
C SER A 58 3.40 -7.48 33.59
N PRO A 59 4.30 -7.90 32.68
CA PRO A 59 4.18 -8.32 31.28
C PRO A 59 5.00 -9.62 30.96
N LYS A 60 4.78 -10.21 29.77
CA LYS A 60 5.64 -11.06 28.88
C LYS A 60 4.71 -12.09 28.21
N ARG A 61 4.72 -12.30 26.89
CA ARG A 61 5.85 -12.45 25.98
C ARG A 61 5.39 -12.14 24.55
N MET A 62 6.16 -11.26 23.93
CA MET A 62 6.28 -10.92 22.52
C MET A 62 5.92 -12.05 21.54
N GLN A 63 4.89 -11.83 20.70
CA GLN A 63 4.80 -12.37 19.34
C GLN A 63 4.19 -11.30 18.41
N LEU A 64 5.07 -10.84 17.52
CA LEU A 64 4.90 -10.21 16.20
C LEU A 64 3.77 -9.19 16.00
N LYS A 65 4.18 -7.94 15.79
CA LYS A 65 3.48 -7.02 14.90
C LYS A 65 3.54 -7.64 13.50
N GLU A 66 2.42 -8.13 13.00
CA GLU A 66 2.21 -8.08 11.56
C GLU A 66 1.98 -6.62 11.23
N ASP A 67 2.93 -6.09 10.47
CA ASP A 67 2.79 -4.87 9.70
C ASP A 67 1.49 -5.01 8.91
N ASP A 68 0.48 -4.23 9.27
CA ASP A 68 -0.82 -4.28 8.62
C ASP A 68 -0.74 -3.49 7.33
N THR A 69 0.00 -4.08 6.39
CA THR A 69 -0.17 -3.94 4.96
C THR A 69 -1.40 -4.73 4.50
N SER A 70 -2.49 -4.73 5.28
CA SER A 70 -3.79 -5.13 4.75
C SER A 70 -4.46 -3.92 4.15
N GLY A 71 -5.01 -4.15 2.96
CA GLY A 71 -5.50 -3.14 2.06
C GLY A 71 -6.47 -2.18 2.70
N HIS A 72 -6.77 -1.16 1.92
CA HIS A 72 -7.91 -0.29 2.08
C HIS A 72 -9.20 -1.15 2.16
N GLU A 73 -9.48 -1.78 3.31
CA GLU A 73 -10.80 -2.33 3.60
C GLU A 73 -11.70 -1.10 3.60
N LEU A 74 -12.44 -0.97 2.51
CA LEU A 74 -13.53 -0.03 2.36
C LEU A 74 -14.40 -0.20 3.61
N ASN A 75 -14.24 0.70 4.57
CA ASN A 75 -15.06 0.71 5.79
C ASN A 75 -16.50 0.89 5.33
N LEU A 76 -17.24 -0.21 5.29
CA LEU A 76 -18.58 -0.31 4.75
C LEU A 76 -19.50 0.74 5.40
N ASP A 77 -19.23 1.06 6.67
CA ASP A 77 -19.99 2.03 7.46
C ASP A 77 -19.91 3.46 6.91
N ASN A 78 -18.77 3.91 6.37
CA ASN A 78 -18.61 5.27 5.83
C ASN A 78 -19.29 5.47 4.47
N PHE A 79 -19.46 4.40 3.70
CA PHE A 79 -20.09 4.47 2.36
C PHE A 79 -21.62 4.47 2.43
N LEU A 80 -22.18 4.10 3.59
CA LEU A 80 -23.59 3.74 3.72
C LEU A 80 -24.50 4.88 4.20
N GLU A 81 -24.01 5.86 4.98
CA GLU A 81 -24.92 6.75 5.71
C GLU A 81 -25.63 7.83 4.87
N ASP A 82 -25.05 8.32 3.77
CA ASP A 82 -25.52 9.57 3.11
C ASP A 82 -26.38 9.38 1.83
N SER A 83 -26.69 8.14 1.44
CA SER A 83 -27.34 7.86 0.13
C SER A 83 -28.87 8.09 0.08
N GLY A 84 -29.52 8.38 1.21
CA GLY A 84 -30.98 8.46 1.31
C GLY A 84 -31.72 7.17 0.90
N LEU A 85 -31.00 6.04 0.89
CA LEU A 85 -31.50 4.68 0.64
C LEU A 85 -31.86 3.98 1.95
N THR A 86 -32.88 3.12 1.91
CA THR A 86 -33.20 2.22 3.02
C THR A 86 -32.14 1.14 3.18
N GLU A 87 -32.02 0.56 4.37
CA GLU A 87 -31.05 -0.51 4.67
C GLU A 87 -31.14 -1.70 3.70
N LYS A 88 -32.36 -2.16 3.38
CA LYS A 88 -32.57 -3.23 2.38
C LYS A 88 -32.11 -2.84 0.97
N GLN A 89 -32.32 -1.58 0.57
CA GLN A 89 -31.83 -1.10 -0.73
C GLN A 89 -30.30 -0.99 -0.77
N ARG A 90 -29.67 -0.62 0.36
CA ARG A 90 -28.21 -0.59 0.49
C ARG A 90 -27.62 -1.99 0.37
N LEU A 91 -28.16 -2.95 1.12
CA LEU A 91 -27.79 -4.37 1.02
C LEU A 91 -27.98 -4.91 -0.40
N PHE A 92 -29.08 -4.55 -1.06
CA PHE A 92 -29.32 -4.91 -2.46
C PHE A 92 -28.21 -4.40 -3.38
N CYS A 93 -27.78 -3.14 -3.25
CA CYS A 93 -26.69 -2.59 -4.06
C CYS A 93 -25.40 -3.41 -3.90
N LEU A 94 -25.04 -3.74 -2.65
CA LEU A 94 -23.83 -4.49 -2.34
C LEU A 94 -23.87 -5.91 -2.94
N TYR A 95 -24.95 -6.66 -2.68
CA TYR A 95 -25.10 -8.01 -3.23
C TYR A 95 -25.20 -8.03 -4.76
N TYR A 96 -25.81 -6.99 -5.35
CA TYR A 96 -25.93 -6.89 -6.79
C TYR A 96 -24.58 -6.64 -7.44
N VAL A 97 -23.75 -5.73 -6.92
CA VAL A 97 -22.42 -5.49 -7.49
C VAL A 97 -21.51 -6.72 -7.34
N LYS A 98 -21.67 -7.51 -6.28
CA LYS A 98 -20.91 -8.75 -6.07
C LYS A 98 -21.29 -9.88 -7.04
N SER A 99 -22.58 -10.03 -7.36
CA SER A 99 -23.09 -11.22 -8.08
C SER A 99 -23.68 -10.93 -9.46
N PHE A 100 -23.92 -9.66 -9.78
CA PHE A 100 -24.66 -9.17 -10.96
C PHE A 100 -26.01 -9.85 -11.19
N ASN A 101 -26.58 -10.46 -10.15
CA ASN A 101 -27.86 -11.17 -10.19
C ASN A 101 -28.89 -10.43 -9.34
N ALA A 102 -29.84 -9.76 -9.99
CA ALA A 102 -30.85 -8.93 -9.31
C ALA A 102 -31.77 -9.74 -8.41
N THR A 103 -32.19 -10.94 -8.83
CA THR A 103 -33.08 -11.81 -8.05
C THR A 103 -32.39 -12.28 -6.77
N GLN A 104 -31.15 -12.78 -6.88
CA GLN A 104 -30.38 -13.24 -5.73
C GLN A 104 -30.00 -12.08 -4.81
N ALA A 105 -29.64 -10.92 -5.36
CA ALA A 105 -29.37 -9.73 -4.58
C ALA A 105 -30.59 -9.28 -3.76
N ALA A 106 -31.79 -9.35 -4.34
CA ALA A 106 -33.03 -9.03 -3.63
C ALA A 106 -33.33 -10.02 -2.50
N ILE A 107 -33.15 -11.33 -2.74
CA ILE A 107 -33.31 -12.36 -1.70
C ILE A 107 -32.33 -12.10 -0.55
N ASN A 108 -31.05 -11.93 -0.86
CA ASN A 108 -30.00 -11.71 0.14
C ASN A 108 -30.17 -10.39 0.91
N ALA A 109 -30.75 -9.36 0.26
CA ALA A 109 -31.11 -8.10 0.91
C ALA A 109 -32.38 -8.16 1.77
N GLY A 110 -33.01 -9.34 1.90
CA GLY A 110 -34.17 -9.56 2.76
C GLY A 110 -35.51 -9.19 2.12
N TYR A 111 -35.62 -9.18 0.80
CA TYR A 111 -36.91 -9.13 0.09
C TYR A 111 -37.54 -10.52 -0.04
N SER A 112 -38.86 -10.57 -0.23
CA SER A 112 -39.60 -11.84 -0.34
C SER A 112 -39.09 -12.67 -1.52
N PRO A 113 -38.71 -13.95 -1.32
CA PRO A 113 -38.21 -14.81 -2.40
C PRO A 113 -39.20 -14.99 -3.55
N ILE A 114 -40.50 -15.08 -3.24
CA ILE A 114 -41.57 -15.30 -4.22
C ILE A 114 -41.64 -14.14 -5.25
N GLY A 115 -41.40 -12.91 -4.79
CA GLY A 115 -41.45 -11.69 -5.62
C GLY A 115 -40.08 -11.12 -6.00
N ALA A 116 -38.99 -11.77 -5.63
CA ALA A 116 -37.64 -11.21 -5.70
C ALA A 116 -37.21 -10.80 -7.11
N HIS A 117 -37.66 -11.53 -8.14
CA HIS A 117 -37.33 -11.22 -9.53
C HIS A 117 -37.99 -9.90 -10.01
N VAL A 118 -39.24 -9.63 -9.61
CA VAL A 118 -39.92 -8.37 -9.90
C VAL A 118 -39.27 -7.25 -9.11
N GLU A 119 -39.04 -7.49 -7.83
CA GLU A 119 -38.49 -6.49 -6.92
C GLU A 119 -37.06 -6.09 -7.31
N GLY A 120 -36.20 -7.06 -7.65
CA GLY A 120 -34.84 -6.80 -8.11
C GLY A 120 -34.82 -5.94 -9.38
N ASN A 121 -35.67 -6.24 -10.36
CA ASN A 121 -35.80 -5.41 -11.57
C ASN A 121 -36.34 -4.01 -11.27
N ARG A 122 -37.29 -3.89 -10.32
CA ARG A 122 -37.81 -2.60 -9.86
C ARG A 122 -36.73 -1.76 -9.18
N LEU A 123 -35.91 -2.38 -8.34
CA LEU A 123 -34.79 -1.74 -7.64
C LEU A 123 -33.74 -1.23 -8.61
N LEU A 124 -33.39 -1.99 -9.65
CA LEU A 124 -32.45 -1.53 -10.67
C LEU A 124 -32.94 -0.30 -11.46
N LYS A 125 -34.26 -0.12 -11.60
CA LYS A 125 -34.87 1.06 -12.23
C LYS A 125 -35.01 2.25 -11.28
N ASN A 126 -34.86 2.05 -9.98
CA ASN A 126 -34.92 3.15 -9.01
C ASN A 126 -33.68 4.03 -9.15
N ALA A 127 -33.88 5.32 -9.41
CA ALA A 127 -32.79 6.27 -9.69
C ALA A 127 -31.73 6.33 -8.58
N LYS A 128 -32.13 6.27 -7.30
CA LYS A 128 -31.19 6.30 -6.17
C LYS A 128 -30.36 5.03 -6.07
N VAL A 129 -31.01 3.87 -6.25
CA VAL A 129 -30.34 2.55 -6.23
C VAL A 129 -29.38 2.45 -7.42
N ALA A 130 -29.81 2.86 -8.61
CA ALA A 130 -28.97 2.87 -9.80
C ALA A 130 -27.76 3.81 -9.66
N ALA A 131 -27.94 4.99 -9.05
CA ALA A 131 -26.86 5.91 -8.75
C ALA A 131 -25.84 5.30 -7.78
N GLN A 132 -26.31 4.67 -6.69
CA GLN A 132 -25.43 4.00 -5.73
C GLN A 132 -24.66 2.84 -6.36
N ILE A 133 -25.32 1.99 -7.14
CA ILE A 133 -24.65 0.91 -7.89
C ILE A 133 -23.58 1.47 -8.82
N ARG A 134 -23.85 2.62 -9.47
CA ARG A 134 -22.87 3.28 -10.35
C ARG A 134 -21.67 3.78 -9.56
N GLU A 135 -21.87 4.39 -8.40
CA GLU A 135 -20.78 4.88 -7.56
C GLU A 135 -19.92 3.73 -7.03
N ILE A 136 -20.54 2.66 -6.47
CA ILE A 136 -19.79 1.46 -6.03
C ILE A 136 -18.96 0.88 -7.17
N LYS A 137 -19.54 0.77 -8.38
CA LYS A 137 -18.79 0.28 -9.55
C LYS A 137 -17.64 1.19 -9.94
N LYS A 138 -17.85 2.51 -9.89
CA LYS A 138 -16.82 3.51 -10.18
C LYS A 138 -15.69 3.40 -9.17
N ASP A 139 -15.99 3.24 -7.89
CA ASP A 139 -14.97 3.09 -6.85
C ASP A 139 -14.24 1.75 -6.96
N MET A 140 -14.92 0.67 -7.31
CA MET A 140 -14.26 -0.60 -7.64
C MET A 140 -13.32 -0.47 -8.84
N VAL A 141 -13.76 0.19 -9.91
CA VAL A 141 -12.92 0.43 -11.09
C VAL A 141 -11.75 1.33 -10.73
N ASN A 142 -11.97 2.38 -9.94
CA ASN A 142 -10.91 3.27 -9.47
C ASN A 142 -9.92 2.53 -8.58
N GLY A 143 -10.38 1.68 -7.66
CA GLY A 143 -9.53 0.84 -6.81
C GLY A 143 -8.67 -0.11 -7.63
N VAL A 144 -9.29 -0.88 -8.54
CA VAL A 144 -8.56 -1.76 -9.47
C VAL A 144 -7.58 -0.97 -10.35
N PHE A 145 -7.96 0.23 -10.78
CA PHE A 145 -7.09 1.10 -11.57
C PHE A 145 -5.89 1.60 -10.76
N VAL A 146 -6.09 2.01 -9.50
CA VAL A 146 -5.00 2.41 -8.59
C VAL A 146 -4.06 1.23 -8.35
N GLU A 147 -4.58 0.05 -8.04
CA GLU A 147 -3.77 -1.17 -7.86
C GLU A 147 -2.98 -1.52 -9.13
N ALA A 148 -3.63 -1.46 -10.31
CA ALA A 148 -2.96 -1.69 -11.58
C ALA A 148 -1.86 -0.64 -11.85
N MET A 149 -2.12 0.63 -11.51
CA MET A 149 -1.14 1.70 -11.62
C MET A 149 0.02 1.53 -10.64
N ASP A 150 -0.22 1.01 -9.44
CA ASP A 150 0.84 0.70 -8.47
C ASP A 150 1.76 -0.41 -8.98
N VAL A 151 1.20 -1.46 -9.58
CA VAL A 151 1.96 -2.51 -10.28
C VAL A 151 2.77 -1.91 -11.44
N LEU A 152 2.18 -0.99 -12.20
CA LEU A 152 2.85 -0.32 -13.30
C LEU A 152 4.01 0.57 -12.81
N ASN A 153 3.79 1.32 -11.73
CA ASN A 153 4.79 2.13 -11.04
C ASN A 153 5.97 1.27 -10.55
N LYS A 154 5.69 0.04 -10.10
CA LYS A 154 6.76 -0.90 -9.76
C LYS A 154 7.62 -1.26 -10.98
N TYR A 155 7.01 -1.57 -12.12
CA TYR A 155 7.76 -1.82 -13.35
C TYR A 155 8.52 -0.60 -13.84
N ILE A 156 7.97 0.60 -13.70
CA ILE A 156 8.65 1.87 -14.01
C ILE A 156 9.92 2.00 -13.18
N LYS A 157 9.83 1.80 -11.85
CA LYS A 157 11.00 1.84 -10.97
C LYS A 157 12.09 0.87 -11.41
N ILE A 158 11.73 -0.35 -11.80
CA ILE A 158 12.69 -1.36 -12.28
C ILE A 158 13.26 -0.97 -13.66
N ALA A 159 12.42 -0.47 -14.57
CA ALA A 159 12.81 -0.13 -15.93
C ALA A 159 13.77 1.07 -16.00
N PHE A 160 13.62 2.02 -15.07
CA PHE A 160 14.37 3.27 -15.04
C PHE A 160 15.39 3.36 -13.90
N SER A 161 15.64 2.27 -13.16
CA SER A 161 16.65 2.28 -12.10
C SER A 161 18.07 2.33 -12.65
N ASP A 162 18.92 3.15 -12.04
CA ASP A 162 20.36 3.18 -12.31
C ASP A 162 21.11 2.42 -11.20
N ILE A 163 22.13 1.65 -11.56
CA ILE A 163 22.97 0.96 -10.58
C ILE A 163 23.71 1.95 -9.66
N ASN A 164 23.99 3.15 -10.15
CA ASN A 164 24.60 4.24 -9.37
C ASN A 164 23.69 4.74 -8.25
N ASP A 165 22.40 4.44 -8.26
CA ASP A 165 21.49 4.76 -7.15
C ASP A 165 21.77 3.87 -5.92
N PHE A 166 22.46 2.74 -6.09
CA PHE A 166 22.65 1.71 -5.07
C PHE A 166 24.07 1.66 -4.51
N LEU A 167 25.06 1.98 -5.33
CA LEU A 167 26.47 1.81 -4.99
C LEU A 167 27.34 2.99 -5.41
N THR A 168 28.49 3.09 -4.77
CA THR A 168 29.60 3.98 -5.10
C THR A 168 30.84 3.13 -5.32
N PHE A 169 31.56 3.37 -6.41
CA PHE A 169 32.75 2.61 -6.76
C PHE A 169 33.83 3.54 -7.29
N GLY A 170 35.09 3.10 -7.18
CA GLY A 170 36.25 3.87 -7.60
C GLY A 170 37.54 3.17 -7.20
N GLN A 171 38.64 3.91 -7.17
CA GLN A 171 39.96 3.43 -6.77
C GLN A 171 40.36 4.05 -5.42
N LYS A 172 41.06 3.28 -4.59
CA LYS A 172 41.67 3.77 -3.34
C LYS A 172 43.00 3.07 -3.08
N ASP A 173 43.93 3.79 -2.47
CA ASP A 173 45.20 3.23 -2.05
C ASP A 173 45.05 2.50 -0.71
N VAL A 174 45.43 1.23 -0.68
CA VAL A 174 45.46 0.42 0.54
C VAL A 174 46.85 -0.16 0.74
N PRO A 175 47.31 -0.33 1.99
CA PRO A 175 48.59 -0.98 2.24
C PRO A 175 48.55 -2.44 1.81
N VAL A 176 49.62 -2.92 1.19
CA VAL A 176 49.78 -4.33 0.83
C VAL A 176 49.92 -5.14 2.11
N ILE A 177 49.01 -6.09 2.37
CA ILE A 177 49.05 -6.92 3.58
C ILE A 177 49.76 -8.25 3.28
N GLY A 178 50.88 -8.48 3.96
CA GLY A 178 51.59 -9.75 4.00
C GLY A 178 51.18 -10.63 5.19
N ALA A 179 51.86 -11.77 5.37
CA ALA A 179 51.50 -12.75 6.40
C ALA A 179 51.58 -12.23 7.86
N PHE A 180 52.32 -11.14 8.10
CA PHE A 180 52.57 -10.58 9.43
C PHE A 180 52.14 -9.11 9.58
N GLY A 181 51.42 -8.54 8.61
CA GLY A 181 51.01 -7.13 8.63
C GLY A 181 51.26 -6.41 7.29
N PRO A 182 51.12 -5.08 7.23
CA PRO A 182 51.49 -4.28 6.07
C PRO A 182 52.96 -4.53 5.67
N LEU A 183 53.24 -4.71 4.38
CA LEU A 183 54.62 -4.70 3.89
C LEU A 183 55.15 -3.28 3.94
N GLU A 184 56.37 -3.13 4.41
CA GLU A 184 57.08 -1.86 4.48
C GLU A 184 58.20 -1.84 3.41
N ASP A 185 58.50 -0.66 2.87
CA ASP A 185 59.67 -0.43 2.03
C ASP A 185 60.96 -0.38 2.88
N ASP A 186 62.11 -0.19 2.22
CA ASP A 186 63.42 -0.12 2.89
C ASP A 186 63.52 1.05 3.90
N ASP A 187 62.62 2.03 3.81
CA ASP A 187 62.52 3.20 4.69
C ASP A 187 61.49 3.02 5.82
N GLY A 188 60.83 1.86 5.92
CA GLY A 188 59.83 1.54 6.94
C GLY A 188 58.42 2.11 6.66
N ASN A 189 58.15 2.60 5.45
CA ASN A 189 56.83 3.09 5.06
C ASN A 189 55.98 1.98 4.44
N PRO A 190 54.66 1.92 4.70
CA PRO A 190 53.80 0.92 4.09
C PRO A 190 53.79 1.02 2.56
N ILE A 191 54.06 -0.09 1.89
CA ILE A 191 53.90 -0.21 0.43
C ILE A 191 52.40 -0.16 0.14
N MET A 192 51.99 0.84 -0.63
CA MET A 192 50.59 1.04 -1.03
C MET A 192 50.32 0.38 -2.39
N GLN A 193 49.12 -0.16 -2.56
CA GLN A 193 48.59 -0.63 -3.83
C GLN A 193 47.23 0.01 -4.11
N GLU A 194 46.99 0.37 -5.37
CA GLU A 194 45.70 0.89 -5.82
C GLU A 194 44.72 -0.27 -6.03
N VAL A 195 43.57 -0.24 -5.33
CA VAL A 195 42.53 -1.25 -5.47
C VAL A 195 41.18 -0.64 -5.82
N ASN A 196 40.41 -1.35 -6.64
CA ASN A 196 39.01 -0.98 -6.92
C ASN A 196 38.14 -1.30 -5.70
N TYR A 197 37.23 -0.40 -5.35
CA TYR A 197 36.24 -0.61 -4.30
C TYR A 197 34.82 -0.46 -4.85
N VAL A 198 33.88 -1.12 -4.18
CA VAL A 198 32.43 -0.99 -4.40
C VAL A 198 31.79 -0.97 -3.01
N ASP A 199 31.18 0.14 -2.65
CA ASP A 199 30.49 0.33 -1.38
C ASP A 199 29.00 0.60 -1.64
N PHE A 200 28.13 0.04 -0.80
CA PHE A 200 26.70 0.33 -0.87
C PHE A 200 26.39 1.67 -0.23
N LYS A 201 25.46 2.40 -0.84
CA LYS A 201 24.86 3.57 -0.20
C LYS A 201 24.02 3.14 1.00
N GLU A 202 23.86 4.05 1.95
CA GLU A 202 23.07 3.79 3.16
C GLU A 202 21.63 3.42 2.82
N SER A 203 21.06 2.47 3.55
CA SER A 203 19.72 1.95 3.28
C SER A 203 18.63 3.02 3.34
N GLY A 204 18.82 4.10 4.10
CA GLY A 204 17.87 5.21 4.20
C GLY A 204 17.72 6.04 2.92
N VAL A 205 18.67 5.94 1.98
CA VAL A 205 18.65 6.67 0.70
C VAL A 205 18.49 5.76 -0.52
N VAL A 206 18.37 4.45 -0.31
CA VAL A 206 18.29 3.44 -1.38
C VAL A 206 16.89 2.81 -1.42
N ASP A 207 16.27 2.77 -2.59
CA ASP A 207 15.03 2.02 -2.81
C ASP A 207 15.34 0.52 -2.92
N GLY A 208 15.42 -0.16 -1.78
CA GLY A 208 15.72 -1.59 -1.70
C GLY A 208 14.68 -2.49 -2.38
N THR A 209 13.53 -1.96 -2.80
CA THR A 209 12.42 -2.78 -3.29
C THR A 209 12.70 -3.40 -4.67
N ILE A 210 13.68 -2.90 -5.42
CA ILE A 210 14.06 -3.41 -6.74
C ILE A 210 15.34 -4.27 -6.71
N ILE A 211 15.86 -4.54 -5.52
CA ILE A 211 17.03 -5.39 -5.31
C ILE A 211 16.55 -6.84 -5.24
N SER A 212 17.05 -7.68 -6.15
CA SER A 212 16.71 -9.11 -6.17
C SER A 212 17.63 -9.94 -5.28
N GLU A 213 18.90 -9.56 -5.16
CA GLU A 213 19.88 -10.30 -4.34
C GLU A 213 21.01 -9.39 -3.85
N VAL A 214 21.46 -9.60 -2.62
CA VAL A 214 22.68 -9.01 -2.05
C VAL A 214 23.56 -10.11 -1.50
N LYS A 215 24.84 -10.13 -1.89
CA LYS A 215 25.85 -11.07 -1.42
C LYS A 215 27.06 -10.33 -0.88
N GLN A 216 27.57 -10.78 0.26
CA GLN A 216 28.86 -10.36 0.81
C GLN A 216 29.80 -11.56 0.80
N GLY A 217 30.84 -11.49 -0.04
CA GLY A 217 31.91 -12.47 -0.10
C GLY A 217 33.15 -12.02 0.66
N LYS A 218 34.18 -12.88 0.69
CA LYS A 218 35.48 -12.56 1.32
C LYS A 218 36.17 -11.35 0.69
N ASN A 219 35.91 -11.11 -0.60
CA ASN A 219 36.62 -10.12 -1.42
C ASN A 219 35.71 -8.97 -1.91
N GLY A 220 34.52 -8.79 -1.34
CA GLY A 220 33.64 -7.68 -1.70
C GLY A 220 32.15 -8.03 -1.73
N VAL A 221 31.37 -7.08 -2.23
CA VAL A 221 29.92 -7.16 -2.28
C VAL A 221 29.40 -7.30 -3.71
N SER A 222 28.30 -8.01 -3.88
CA SER A 222 27.60 -8.15 -5.15
C SER A 222 26.12 -7.87 -4.94
N ILE A 223 25.54 -7.08 -5.86
CA ILE A 223 24.12 -6.79 -5.91
C ILE A 223 23.55 -7.23 -7.23
N LYS A 224 22.33 -7.75 -7.20
CA LYS A 224 21.53 -8.05 -8.36
C LYS A 224 20.25 -7.23 -8.29
N LEU A 225 19.93 -6.52 -9.36
CA LEU A 225 18.67 -5.80 -9.50
C LEU A 225 17.63 -6.70 -10.18
N GLU A 226 16.37 -6.28 -10.11
CA GLU A 226 15.28 -6.87 -10.88
C GLU A 226 15.51 -6.70 -12.40
N ASP A 227 14.88 -7.58 -13.19
CA ASP A 227 15.10 -7.63 -14.65
C ASP A 227 14.47 -6.43 -15.37
N ARG A 228 15.33 -5.47 -15.73
CA ARG A 228 15.00 -4.25 -16.47
C ARG A 228 14.29 -4.53 -17.80
N MET A 229 14.72 -5.54 -18.55
CA MET A 229 14.17 -5.83 -19.88
C MET A 229 12.73 -6.36 -19.77
N ARG A 230 12.50 -7.27 -18.82
CA ARG A 230 11.15 -7.77 -18.53
C ARG A 230 10.20 -6.67 -18.07
N ALA A 231 10.69 -5.73 -17.27
CA ALA A 231 9.89 -4.57 -16.86
C ALA A 231 9.52 -3.69 -18.06
N LEU A 232 10.46 -3.41 -18.96
CA LEU A 232 10.20 -2.67 -20.20
C LEU A 232 9.18 -3.39 -21.11
N ASP A 233 9.27 -4.71 -21.25
CA ASP A 233 8.33 -5.51 -22.03
C ASP A 233 6.91 -5.49 -21.44
N LYS A 234 6.79 -5.53 -20.11
CA LYS A 234 5.50 -5.39 -19.42
C LYS A 234 4.92 -3.99 -19.59
N LEU A 235 5.73 -2.94 -19.49
CA LEU A 235 5.29 -1.58 -19.75
C LEU A 235 4.84 -1.37 -21.20
N ALA A 236 5.51 -2.03 -22.16
CA ALA A 236 5.15 -1.95 -23.57
C ALA A 236 3.77 -2.55 -23.88
N GLN A 237 3.35 -3.61 -23.17
CA GLN A 237 2.02 -4.22 -23.33
C GLN A 237 0.89 -3.27 -22.96
N TYR A 238 1.14 -2.34 -22.05
CA TYR A 238 0.17 -1.36 -21.57
C TYR A 238 0.49 0.05 -22.05
N PHE A 239 1.31 0.20 -23.10
CA PHE A 239 1.82 1.49 -23.58
C PHE A 239 0.70 2.51 -23.85
N GLU A 240 -0.42 2.07 -24.41
CA GLU A 240 -1.55 2.94 -24.74
C GLU A 240 -2.21 3.57 -23.50
N LEU A 241 -2.17 2.85 -22.37
CA LEU A 241 -2.73 3.26 -21.09
C LEU A 241 -1.79 4.18 -20.30
N LEU A 242 -0.53 4.31 -20.73
CA LEU A 242 0.44 5.18 -20.05
C LEU A 242 0.15 6.66 -20.31
N PRO A 243 0.39 7.56 -19.33
CA PRO A 243 0.40 8.99 -19.57
C PRO A 243 1.45 9.38 -20.64
N ASP A 244 1.18 10.44 -21.42
CA ASP A 244 2.06 10.84 -22.53
C ASP A 244 3.46 11.30 -22.10
N SER A 245 3.61 11.77 -20.85
CA SER A 245 4.93 12.02 -20.25
C SER A 245 5.77 10.76 -20.09
N MET A 246 5.12 9.63 -19.83
CA MET A 246 5.73 8.35 -19.55
C MET A 246 6.00 7.55 -20.82
N LYS A 247 5.11 7.67 -21.81
CA LYS A 247 5.30 7.12 -23.16
C LYS A 247 6.64 7.58 -23.78
N ARG A 248 6.95 8.88 -23.67
CA ARG A 248 8.20 9.47 -24.18
C ARG A 248 9.44 8.85 -23.51
N LYS A 249 9.45 8.77 -22.18
CA LYS A 249 10.56 8.14 -21.43
C LYS A 249 10.74 6.67 -21.81
N LEU A 250 9.65 5.92 -21.99
CA LEU A 250 9.73 4.52 -22.40
C LEU A 250 10.35 4.37 -23.80
N GLN A 251 9.99 5.25 -24.74
CA GLN A 251 10.57 5.26 -26.08
C GLN A 251 12.07 5.58 -26.05
N GLU A 252 12.48 6.58 -25.26
CA GLU A 252 13.89 6.94 -25.09
C GLU A 252 14.72 5.80 -24.51
N GLU A 253 14.23 5.11 -23.48
CA GLU A 253 14.97 3.98 -22.89
C GLU A 253 15.01 2.75 -23.79
N LYS A 254 13.94 2.48 -24.55
CA LYS A 254 13.99 1.43 -25.58
C LYS A 254 15.05 1.73 -26.63
N LEU A 255 15.11 2.97 -27.10
CA LEU A 255 16.13 3.40 -28.05
C LEU A 255 17.54 3.28 -27.46
N LYS A 256 17.75 3.70 -26.20
CA LYS A 256 19.04 3.51 -25.51
C LYS A 256 19.41 2.04 -25.41
N ALA A 257 18.52 1.19 -24.93
CA ALA A 257 18.76 -0.25 -24.80
C ALA A 257 19.09 -0.89 -26.17
N GLU A 258 18.40 -0.48 -27.23
CA GLU A 258 18.70 -0.95 -28.59
C GLU A 258 20.07 -0.45 -29.07
N THR A 259 20.42 0.82 -28.82
CA THR A 259 21.76 1.34 -29.16
C THR A 259 22.87 0.66 -28.37
N GLU A 260 22.67 0.35 -27.09
CA GLU A 260 23.62 -0.39 -26.27
C GLU A 260 23.78 -1.82 -26.77
N ARG A 261 22.68 -2.47 -27.17
CA ARG A 261 22.71 -3.80 -27.78
C ARG A 261 23.49 -3.80 -29.09
N ILE A 262 23.23 -2.84 -29.97
CA ILE A 262 23.95 -2.68 -31.25
C ILE A 262 25.44 -2.41 -30.97
N LYS A 263 25.77 -1.55 -30.00
CA LYS A 263 27.17 -1.32 -29.57
C LYS A 263 27.83 -2.59 -29.03
N ALA A 264 27.11 -3.40 -28.25
CA ALA A 264 27.63 -4.66 -27.72
C ALA A 264 27.82 -5.71 -28.82
N GLU A 265 26.91 -5.79 -29.80
CA GLU A 265 27.01 -6.67 -30.96
C GLU A 265 28.14 -6.25 -31.91
N THR A 266 28.29 -4.94 -32.19
CA THR A 266 29.42 -4.40 -32.97
C THR A 266 30.77 -4.63 -32.30
N ASN A 267 30.87 -4.48 -30.97
CA ASN A 267 32.07 -4.81 -30.21
C ASN A 267 32.41 -6.31 -30.22
N LYS A 268 31.41 -7.20 -30.32
CA LYS A 268 31.62 -8.64 -30.51
C LYS A 268 32.09 -8.98 -31.93
N ILE A 269 31.58 -8.29 -32.94
CA ILE A 269 31.96 -8.47 -34.35
C ILE A 269 33.39 -7.92 -34.60
N GLY A 270 33.82 -6.89 -33.87
CA GLY A 270 35.20 -6.38 -33.90
C GLY A 270 36.26 -7.34 -33.33
N LYS A 271 35.86 -8.46 -32.70
CA LYS A 271 36.74 -9.53 -32.20
C LYS A 271 36.64 -10.80 -33.06
N GLY A 272 36.83 -10.66 -34.38
CA GLY A 272 37.19 -11.78 -35.27
C GLY A 272 38.70 -12.11 -35.15
N PRO A 273 39.13 -13.36 -35.43
CA PRO A 273 40.45 -13.85 -35.06
C PRO A 273 41.54 -13.18 -35.91
N GLY A 274 42.54 -12.57 -35.28
CA GLY A 274 43.74 -12.09 -35.98
C GLY A 274 44.08 -10.61 -35.83
N LYS A 275 43.88 -10.00 -34.67
CA LYS A 275 44.68 -8.84 -34.26
C LYS A 275 45.16 -9.04 -32.83
N GLU A 276 46.41 -9.47 -32.71
CA GLU A 276 47.17 -9.36 -31.48
C GLU A 276 47.08 -7.92 -30.96
N PRO A 277 46.96 -7.71 -29.64
CA PRO A 277 47.00 -6.37 -29.09
C PRO A 277 48.31 -5.70 -29.53
N LEU A 278 48.22 -4.45 -30.00
CA LEU A 278 49.39 -3.63 -30.31
C LEU A 278 50.28 -3.56 -29.07
N LEU A 279 51.39 -4.31 -29.09
CA LEU A 279 52.53 -4.04 -28.22
C LEU A 279 53.11 -2.71 -28.70
N ILE A 280 52.96 -1.67 -27.89
CA ILE A 280 53.73 -0.44 -28.07
C ILE A 280 55.03 -0.69 -27.29
N GLU A 281 56.05 -1.19 -27.97
CA GLU A 281 57.43 -1.14 -27.47
C GLU A 281 57.90 0.31 -27.61
N ILE A 282 58.07 0.97 -26.46
CA ILE A 282 58.72 2.27 -26.39
C ILE A 282 60.22 1.97 -26.33
N ASP A 283 60.88 2.08 -27.47
CA ASP A 283 62.33 2.05 -27.58
C ASP A 283 62.87 3.36 -27.00
N TYR A 284 63.36 3.28 -25.77
CA TYR A 284 64.24 4.31 -25.22
C TYR A 284 65.61 4.01 -25.80
N GLY A 285 65.94 4.69 -26.90
CA GLY A 285 67.30 4.67 -27.42
C GLY A 285 68.26 5.15 -26.34
N ASP A 286 69.08 4.23 -25.85
CA ASP A 286 70.37 4.57 -25.25
C ASP A 286 71.28 4.98 -26.41
N ASP A 287 71.29 6.28 -26.68
CA ASP A 287 72.51 6.95 -27.15
C ASP A 287 73.51 6.95 -25.97
N ASP A 288 74.79 6.93 -26.36
CA ASP A 288 76.00 7.06 -25.53
C ASP A 288 76.57 5.72 -25.02
N ASP A 289 77.85 5.43 -25.11
CA ASP A 289 78.97 5.89 -25.93
C ASP A 289 80.15 5.02 -25.45
N ASP A 290 81.19 4.97 -26.28
CA ASP A 290 82.58 4.73 -25.91
C ASP A 290 83.14 3.30 -25.69
N GLU A 291 84.02 2.99 -26.67
CA GLU A 291 85.29 2.23 -26.65
C GLU A 291 85.30 0.69 -26.73
#